data_AF-A0A5C7XWN6-F1
#
_entry.id   AF-A0A5C7XWN6-F1
#
_cell.length_a   1.000
_cell.length_b   1.000
_cell.length_c   1.000
_cell.angle_alpha   90.00
_cell.angle_beta   90.00
_cell.angle_gamma   90.00
#
_symmetry.space_group_name_H-M   'P 1'
#
loop_
_entity.id
_entity.type
_entity.pdbx_description
1 polymer ?
#
loop_
_entity_poly.entity_id
_entity_poly.type
_entity_poly.pdbx_seq_one_letter_code
_entity_poly.pdbx_strand_id
1 'polypeptide(L)'
;THAVWLPCGLTRDSQRFGTRGHVDIVAAITAPGRLLLHTQRDASHPDYQVSRTVRAALESSHDAAGQQWTIVEMPAPATLTDDEGYVDYSYINHLVVNGGVIACSFGDSEDRNAMAILAEQYPGRRVVGVDARPLFERGGGVHCITQQQPAPRAD
;
A
#
# COMPACT_ATOMS: atom_id res chain seq x y z
N THR A 1 -21.99 2.64 -9.50
CA THR A 1 -20.52 2.60 -9.65
C THR A 1 -19.98 3.97 -9.27
N HIS A 2 -18.88 4.01 -8.51
CA HIS A 2 -18.29 5.25 -8.00
C HIS A 2 -16.77 5.11 -8.07
N ALA A 3 -16.07 6.17 -8.50
CA ALA A 3 -14.62 6.20 -8.58
C ALA A 3 -14.10 7.32 -7.68
N VAL A 4 -13.13 6.98 -6.83
CA VAL A 4 -12.41 7.94 -5.98
C VAL A 4 -11.08 8.24 -6.64
N TRP A 5 -10.81 9.52 -6.92
CA TRP A 5 -9.59 9.97 -7.57
C TRP A 5 -8.65 10.57 -6.53
N LEU A 6 -7.54 9.88 -6.27
CA LEU A 6 -6.50 10.39 -5.40
C LEU A 6 -5.71 11.50 -6.13
N PRO A 7 -5.28 12.55 -5.42
CA PRO A 7 -4.64 13.71 -6.03
C PRO A 7 -3.23 13.42 -6.58
N CYS A 8 -2.53 12.45 -5.99
CA CYS A 8 -1.19 12.03 -6.37
C CYS A 8 -0.86 10.64 -5.80
N GLY A 9 0.21 10.02 -6.32
CA GLY A 9 0.89 8.89 -5.68
C GLY A 9 2.16 9.30 -4.95
N LEU A 10 3.01 8.32 -4.58
CA LEU A 10 4.24 8.58 -3.83
C LEU A 10 5.31 9.29 -4.68
N THR A 11 6.25 9.94 -3.99
CA THR A 11 7.19 10.89 -4.60
C THR A 11 8.20 10.21 -5.53
N ARG A 12 8.86 9.12 -5.09
CA ARG A 12 9.85 8.42 -5.93
C ARG A 12 9.18 7.67 -7.08
N ASP A 13 7.96 7.19 -6.89
CA ASP A 13 7.14 6.56 -7.93
C ASP A 13 6.78 7.53 -9.08
N SER A 14 7.02 8.83 -8.94
CA SER A 14 6.91 9.80 -10.04
C SER A 14 8.20 9.98 -10.87
N GLN A 15 9.27 9.23 -10.55
CA GLN A 15 10.59 9.36 -11.15
C GLN A 15 10.90 8.25 -12.16
N ARG A 16 12.17 8.13 -12.58
CA ARG A 16 12.63 7.34 -13.74
C ARG A 16 12.14 5.89 -13.81
N PHE A 17 12.06 5.21 -12.67
CA PHE A 17 11.60 3.81 -12.59
C PHE A 17 10.17 3.67 -12.08
N GLY A 18 9.55 4.77 -11.66
CA GLY A 18 8.22 4.78 -11.11
C GLY A 18 7.13 4.76 -12.19
N THR A 19 5.92 4.54 -11.72
CA THR A 19 4.71 4.38 -12.50
C THR A 19 3.93 5.69 -12.73
N ARG A 20 4.45 6.81 -12.19
CA ARG A 20 3.83 8.14 -12.13
C ARG A 20 2.63 8.22 -11.19
N GLY A 21 2.67 7.48 -10.08
CA GLY A 21 1.70 7.59 -8.99
C GLY A 21 0.66 6.47 -8.99
N HIS A 22 1.08 5.22 -9.15
CA HIS A 22 0.16 4.09 -9.08
C HIS A 22 -0.37 3.89 -7.67
N VAL A 23 -1.67 3.57 -7.57
CA VAL A 23 -2.37 3.48 -6.28
C VAL A 23 -1.92 2.29 -5.42
N ASP A 24 -1.30 1.27 -6.03
CA ASP A 24 -0.98 -0.01 -5.38
C ASP A 24 0.21 0.06 -4.40
N ILE A 25 0.85 1.21 -4.26
CA ILE A 25 1.77 1.54 -3.16
C ILE A 25 1.20 2.59 -2.21
N VAL A 26 0.02 3.16 -2.50
CA VAL A 26 -0.63 4.26 -1.78
C VAL A 26 -1.76 3.76 -0.90
N ALA A 27 -2.71 3.01 -1.46
CA ALA A 27 -3.86 2.50 -0.73
C ALA A 27 -4.36 1.16 -1.27
N ALA A 28 -4.95 0.34 -0.41
CA ALA A 28 -5.56 -0.94 -0.79
C ALA A 28 -6.89 -1.15 -0.07
N ILE A 29 -7.95 -1.49 -0.81
CA ILE A 29 -9.25 -1.81 -0.21
C ILE A 29 -9.16 -3.22 0.39
N THR A 30 -9.45 -3.34 1.69
CA THR A 30 -9.37 -4.62 2.42
C THR A 30 -10.75 -5.28 2.55
N ALA A 31 -11.80 -4.47 2.58
CA ALA A 31 -13.20 -4.87 2.61
C ALA A 31 -14.09 -3.70 2.10
N PRO A 32 -15.36 -3.93 1.75
CA PRO A 32 -16.29 -2.83 1.46
C PRO A 32 -16.27 -1.76 2.58
N GLY A 33 -16.13 -0.49 2.22
CA GLY A 33 -16.03 0.63 3.16
C GLY A 33 -14.73 0.72 3.98
N ARG A 34 -13.73 -0.15 3.75
CA ARG A 34 -12.46 -0.15 4.49
C ARG A 34 -11.25 -0.23 3.58
N LEU A 35 -10.23 0.56 3.89
CA LEU A 35 -8.97 0.55 3.16
C LEU A 35 -7.76 0.69 4.10
N LEU A 36 -6.62 0.24 3.61
CA LEU A 36 -5.29 0.55 4.10
C LEU A 36 -4.75 1.79 3.38
N LEU A 37 -4.03 2.64 4.10
CA LEU A 37 -3.37 3.83 3.56
C LEU A 37 -1.91 3.90 3.98
N HIS A 38 -1.00 3.99 3.00
CA HIS A 38 0.41 4.28 3.24
C HIS A 38 0.56 5.59 4.01
N THR A 39 1.26 5.55 5.13
CA THR A 39 1.43 6.70 6.03
C THR A 39 2.89 6.89 6.38
N GLN A 40 3.54 7.84 5.71
CA GLN A 40 4.86 8.33 6.10
C GLN A 40 4.74 9.31 7.27
N ARG A 41 5.47 9.05 8.34
CA ARG A 41 5.39 9.79 9.62
C ARG A 41 6.57 10.72 9.86
N ASP A 42 7.68 10.53 9.15
CA ASP A 42 8.84 11.40 9.28
C ASP A 42 8.68 12.68 8.44
N ALA A 43 8.66 13.83 9.11
CA ALA A 43 8.46 15.13 8.47
C ALA A 43 9.60 15.55 7.51
N SER A 44 10.76 14.91 7.55
CA SER A 44 11.83 15.16 6.57
C SER A 44 11.58 14.46 5.24
N HIS A 45 10.76 13.40 5.23
CA HIS A 45 10.47 12.64 4.02
C HIS A 45 9.40 13.36 3.17
N PRO A 46 9.57 13.48 1.84
CA PRO A 46 8.61 14.19 0.99
C PRO A 46 7.20 13.59 1.06
N ASP A 47 7.11 12.26 1.18
CA ASP A 47 5.81 11.57 1.30
C ASP A 47 5.06 11.82 2.61
N TYR A 48 5.65 12.51 3.59
CA TYR A 48 4.90 12.99 4.76
C TYR A 48 3.76 13.92 4.36
N GLN A 49 4.01 14.86 3.44
CA GLN A 49 2.96 15.74 2.93
C GLN A 49 2.02 15.01 1.97
N VAL A 50 2.55 14.10 1.13
CA VAL A 50 1.74 13.27 0.23
C VAL A 50 0.71 12.45 1.03
N SER A 51 1.15 11.78 2.09
CA SER A 51 0.28 10.96 2.96
C SER A 51 -0.89 11.77 3.52
N ARG A 52 -0.63 13.01 3.97
CA ARG A 52 -1.66 13.91 4.50
C ARG A 52 -2.64 14.39 3.42
N THR A 53 -2.12 14.74 2.25
CA THR A 53 -2.93 15.18 1.11
C THR A 53 -3.84 14.04 0.62
N VAL A 54 -3.31 12.83 0.47
CA VAL A 54 -4.10 11.64 0.10
C VAL A 54 -5.13 11.31 1.17
N ARG A 55 -4.75 11.36 2.46
CA ARG A 55 -5.67 11.12 3.57
C ARG A 55 -6.86 12.09 3.54
N ALA A 56 -6.61 13.38 3.37
CA ALA A 56 -7.67 14.38 3.28
C ALA A 56 -8.60 14.15 2.07
N ALA A 57 -8.06 13.70 0.94
CA ALA A 57 -8.87 13.34 -0.22
C ALA A 57 -9.77 12.12 0.05
N LEU A 58 -9.25 11.12 0.77
CA LEU A 58 -10.04 9.96 1.18
C LEU A 58 -11.13 10.32 2.21
N GLU A 59 -10.80 11.10 3.24
CA GLU A 59 -11.74 11.57 4.28
C GLU A 59 -12.85 12.47 3.74
N SER A 60 -12.63 13.12 2.59
CA SER A 60 -13.65 13.92 1.88
C SER A 60 -14.42 13.14 0.81
N SER A 61 -14.13 11.84 0.66
CA SER A 61 -14.80 10.94 -0.30
C SER A 61 -15.70 9.92 0.41
N HIS A 62 -16.26 8.99 -0.35
CA HIS A 62 -17.06 7.87 0.16
C HIS A 62 -16.91 6.64 -0.75
N ASP A 63 -17.34 5.47 -0.29
CA ASP A 63 -17.36 4.26 -1.11
C ASP A 63 -18.53 4.25 -2.12
N ALA A 64 -18.66 3.19 -2.90
CA ALA A 64 -19.74 3.08 -3.89
C ALA A 64 -21.16 2.95 -3.29
N ALA A 65 -21.26 2.68 -1.99
CA ALA A 65 -22.52 2.65 -1.24
C ALA A 65 -22.81 3.98 -0.53
N GLY A 66 -21.96 5.00 -0.69
CA GLY A 66 -22.09 6.30 -0.03
C GLY A 66 -21.62 6.29 1.43
N GLN A 67 -20.92 5.24 1.87
CA GLN A 67 -20.39 5.14 3.23
C GLN A 67 -19.04 5.83 3.34
N GLN A 68 -18.81 6.45 4.49
CA GLN A 68 -17.49 7.00 4.83
C GLN A 68 -16.48 5.87 5.03
N TRP A 69 -15.23 6.11 4.61
CA TRP A 69 -14.18 5.12 4.70
C TRP A 69 -13.75 4.88 6.15
N THR A 70 -13.61 3.61 6.52
CA THR A 70 -12.72 3.22 7.62
C THR A 70 -11.29 3.15 7.08
N ILE A 71 -10.49 4.16 7.40
CA ILE A 71 -9.08 4.24 6.97
C ILE A 71 -8.20 3.63 8.07
N VAL A 72 -7.45 2.59 7.70
CA VAL A 72 -6.43 1.98 8.57
C VAL A 72 -5.06 2.41 8.05
N GLU A 73 -4.28 3.10 8.88
CA GLU A 73 -2.95 3.55 8.50
C GLU A 73 -1.96 2.37 8.50
N MET A 74 -1.29 2.18 7.37
CA MET A 74 -0.13 1.31 7.22
C MET A 74 1.12 2.18 7.32
N PRO A 75 1.96 2.05 8.36
CA PRO A 75 3.17 2.85 8.49
C PRO A 75 4.10 2.58 7.30
N ALA A 76 4.71 3.63 6.75
CA ALA A 76 5.87 3.47 5.88
C ALA A 76 7.03 2.83 6.68
N PRO A 77 7.97 2.13 6.03
CA PRO A 77 9.23 1.71 6.67
C PRO A 77 9.97 2.90 7.33
N ALA A 78 10.72 2.62 8.39
CA ALA A 78 11.57 3.60 9.06
C ALA A 78 12.77 4.03 8.20
N THR A 79 13.18 3.18 7.28
CA THR A 79 14.18 3.48 6.26
C THR A 79 13.69 4.60 5.34
N LEU A 80 14.35 5.76 5.39
CA LEU A 80 13.97 6.95 4.63
C LEU A 80 14.65 7.05 3.26
N THR A 81 15.91 6.64 3.17
CA THR A 81 16.74 6.87 1.98
C THR A 81 17.63 5.68 1.66
N ASP A 82 17.98 5.53 0.38
CA ASP A 82 19.04 4.68 -0.14
C ASP A 82 20.08 5.53 -0.92
N ASP A 83 20.96 4.88 -1.68
CA ASP A 83 22.00 5.53 -2.48
C ASP A 83 21.45 6.42 -3.63
N GLU A 84 20.16 6.29 -3.98
CA GLU A 84 19.48 7.08 -5.02
C GLU A 84 18.62 8.22 -4.44
N GLY A 85 18.42 8.26 -3.12
CA GLY A 85 17.68 9.30 -2.41
C GLY A 85 16.54 8.72 -1.57
N TYR A 86 15.43 9.48 -1.44
CA TYR A 86 14.26 9.01 -0.69
C TYR A 86 13.64 7.77 -1.32
N VAL A 87 13.27 6.78 -0.50
CA VAL A 87 12.60 5.54 -0.94
C VAL A 87 11.08 5.71 -0.95
N ASP A 88 10.38 4.91 -1.74
CA ASP A 88 8.92 4.77 -1.76
C ASP A 88 8.46 3.38 -1.29
N TYR A 89 9.28 2.74 -0.44
CA TYR A 89 8.97 1.42 0.11
C TYR A 89 7.59 1.43 0.78
N SER A 90 6.75 0.47 0.41
CA SER A 90 5.37 0.43 0.88
C SER A 90 4.87 -0.99 1.10
N TYR A 91 4.38 -1.26 2.32
CA TYR A 91 3.67 -2.51 2.66
C TYR A 91 2.28 -2.60 2.02
N ILE A 92 1.78 -1.52 1.41
CA ILE A 92 0.54 -1.56 0.62
C ILE A 92 0.70 -2.49 -0.59
N ASN A 93 1.90 -2.65 -1.13
CA ASN A 93 2.16 -3.47 -2.33
C ASN A 93 2.16 -4.98 -2.06
N HIS A 94 1.39 -5.44 -1.07
CA HIS A 94 1.19 -6.85 -0.75
C HIS A 94 0.24 -7.51 -1.74
N LEU A 95 0.28 -8.84 -1.80
CA LEU A 95 -0.63 -9.65 -2.61
C LEU A 95 -1.54 -10.49 -1.72
N VAL A 96 -2.85 -10.40 -1.94
CA VAL A 96 -3.83 -11.30 -1.31
C VAL A 96 -4.06 -12.52 -2.20
N VAL A 97 -3.89 -13.71 -1.63
CA VAL A 97 -4.12 -15.00 -2.29
C VAL A 97 -5.17 -15.82 -1.54
N ASN A 98 -5.55 -16.97 -2.11
CA ASN A 98 -6.41 -17.92 -1.42
C ASN A 98 -5.73 -18.39 -0.12
N GLY A 99 -6.34 -18.08 1.02
CA GLY A 99 -5.84 -18.47 2.35
C GLY A 99 -4.60 -17.72 2.85
N GLY A 100 -4.10 -16.70 2.13
CA GLY A 100 -2.84 -16.05 2.50
C GLY A 100 -2.68 -14.61 2.04
N VAL A 101 -1.68 -13.93 2.61
CA VAL A 101 -1.20 -12.61 2.19
C VAL A 101 0.31 -12.68 2.05
N ILE A 102 0.84 -12.33 0.89
CA ILE A 102 2.28 -12.16 0.65
C ILE A 102 2.60 -10.69 0.92
N ALA A 103 3.18 -10.43 2.09
CA ALA A 103 3.55 -9.10 2.53
C ALA A 103 4.95 -8.73 2.02
N CYS A 104 5.15 -7.45 1.70
CA CYS A 104 6.49 -6.91 1.55
C CYS A 104 7.19 -6.87 2.91
N SER A 105 8.49 -7.14 2.92
CA SER A 105 9.39 -6.90 4.05
C SER A 105 10.62 -6.19 3.51
N PHE A 106 11.18 -5.28 4.30
CA PHE A 106 12.30 -4.44 3.89
C PHE A 106 13.53 -4.63 4.80
N GLY A 107 13.50 -5.60 5.72
CA GLY A 107 14.50 -5.72 6.77
C GLY A 107 14.44 -4.54 7.75
N ASP A 108 13.24 -3.97 7.90
CA ASP A 108 12.96 -2.72 8.61
C ASP A 108 12.28 -3.00 9.96
N SER A 109 12.41 -2.07 10.91
CA SER A 109 11.77 -2.19 12.22
C SER A 109 10.25 -2.27 12.15
N GLU A 110 9.62 -1.69 11.11
CA GLU A 110 8.17 -1.69 10.92
C GLU A 110 7.64 -2.99 10.29
N ASP A 111 8.49 -3.90 9.79
CA ASP A 111 8.06 -5.13 9.11
C ASP A 111 7.07 -5.94 9.97
N ARG A 112 7.38 -6.11 11.26
CA ARG A 112 6.53 -6.87 12.19
C ARG A 112 5.18 -6.19 12.44
N ASN A 113 5.19 -4.86 12.50
CA ASN A 113 3.98 -4.08 12.71
C ASN A 113 3.08 -4.16 11.47
N ALA A 114 3.65 -3.96 10.28
CA ALA A 114 2.94 -4.09 9.01
C ALA A 114 2.32 -5.48 8.82
N MET A 115 3.06 -6.54 9.14
CA MET A 115 2.53 -7.91 9.09
C MET A 115 1.36 -8.14 10.07
N ALA A 116 1.41 -7.55 11.27
CA ALA A 116 0.32 -7.64 12.23
C ALA A 116 -0.94 -6.92 11.72
N ILE A 117 -0.78 -5.70 11.18
CA ILE A 117 -1.88 -4.95 10.57
C ILE A 117 -2.51 -5.75 9.41
N LEU A 118 -1.70 -6.34 8.53
CA LEU A 118 -2.20 -7.18 7.43
C LEU A 118 -2.97 -8.40 7.96
N ALA A 119 -2.51 -9.04 9.04
CA ALA A 119 -3.21 -10.18 9.63
C ALA A 119 -4.59 -9.77 10.20
N GLU A 120 -4.69 -8.60 10.80
CA GLU A 120 -5.97 -8.04 11.28
C GLU A 120 -6.90 -7.66 10.13
N GLN A 121 -6.37 -7.10 9.05
CA GLN A 121 -7.16 -6.68 7.88
C GLN A 121 -7.66 -7.86 7.03
N TYR A 122 -6.97 -8.99 7.08
CA TYR A 122 -7.29 -10.18 6.31
C TYR A 122 -7.49 -11.41 7.23
N PRO A 123 -8.53 -11.40 8.10
CA PRO A 123 -8.73 -12.45 9.08
C PRO A 123 -8.88 -13.82 8.42
N GLY A 124 -8.28 -14.84 9.04
CA GLY A 124 -8.26 -16.21 8.53
C GLY A 124 -7.25 -16.46 7.40
N ARG A 125 -6.47 -15.46 6.98
CA ARG A 125 -5.36 -15.63 6.03
C ARG A 125 -4.02 -15.67 6.75
N ARG A 126 -3.10 -16.51 6.27
CA ARG A 126 -1.71 -16.55 6.74
C ARG A 126 -0.90 -15.45 6.07
N VAL A 127 -0.30 -14.56 6.86
CA VAL A 127 0.62 -13.52 6.36
C VAL A 127 2.04 -14.06 6.30
N VAL A 128 2.72 -13.85 5.17
CA VAL A 128 4.12 -14.26 4.94
C VAL A 128 4.89 -13.09 4.34
N GLY A 129 5.94 -12.64 5.02
CA GLY A 129 6.84 -11.60 4.51
C GLY A 129 7.81 -12.15 3.46
N VAL A 130 8.06 -11.36 2.42
CA VAL A 130 9.08 -11.59 1.38
C VAL A 130 9.92 -10.32 1.24
N ASP A 131 11.24 -10.47 1.16
CA ASP A 131 12.14 -9.34 0.93
C ASP A 131 11.82 -8.67 -0.41
N ALA A 132 11.27 -7.46 -0.33
CA ALA A 132 10.79 -6.71 -1.48
C ALA A 132 11.80 -5.67 -1.98
N ARG A 133 12.91 -5.44 -1.27
CA ARG A 133 13.91 -4.42 -1.66
C ARG A 133 14.43 -4.59 -3.09
N PRO A 134 14.80 -5.81 -3.55
CA PRO A 134 15.27 -5.98 -4.93
C PRO A 134 14.22 -5.64 -6.00
N LEU A 135 12.93 -5.74 -5.65
CA LEU A 135 11.84 -5.32 -6.54
C LEU A 135 11.71 -3.79 -6.54
N PHE A 136 11.74 -3.16 -5.36
CA PHE A 136 11.59 -1.71 -5.23
C PHE A 136 12.78 -0.93 -5.83
N GLU A 137 13.98 -1.50 -5.79
CA GLU A 137 15.14 -1.02 -6.57
C GLU A 137 14.86 -0.93 -8.08
N ARG A 138 13.83 -1.63 -8.58
CA ARG A 138 13.39 -1.65 -9.98
C ARG A 138 12.01 -1.02 -10.19
N GLY A 139 11.47 -0.32 -9.19
CA GLY A 139 10.26 0.50 -9.33
C GLY A 139 8.93 -0.20 -9.02
N GLY A 140 8.92 -1.31 -8.28
CA GLY A 140 7.68 -1.95 -7.85
C GLY A 140 7.86 -2.96 -6.72
N GLY A 141 6.78 -3.54 -6.20
CA GLY A 141 6.84 -4.57 -5.17
C GLY A 141 6.21 -5.90 -5.61
N VAL A 142 5.78 -6.69 -4.62
CA VAL A 142 5.19 -8.02 -4.85
C VAL A 142 3.91 -7.92 -5.69
N HIS A 143 3.03 -6.96 -5.40
CA HIS A 143 1.79 -6.78 -6.14
C HIS A 143 2.06 -6.49 -7.63
N CYS A 144 3.03 -5.62 -7.93
CA CYS A 144 3.33 -5.17 -9.30
C CYS A 144 3.75 -6.29 -10.27
N ILE A 145 4.28 -7.40 -9.75
CA ILE A 145 4.76 -8.54 -10.57
C ILE A 145 3.75 -9.70 -10.63
N THR A 146 2.53 -9.49 -10.17
CA THR A 146 1.49 -10.52 -10.08
C THR A 146 0.17 -10.06 -10.67
N GLN A 147 -0.68 -11.03 -11.06
CA GLN A 147 -2.03 -10.77 -11.54
C GLN A 147 -2.91 -11.96 -11.18
N GLN A 148 -3.92 -11.74 -10.34
CA GLN A 148 -4.86 -12.79 -9.96
C GLN A 148 -5.80 -13.12 -11.13
N GLN A 149 -6.07 -14.42 -11.31
CA GLN A 149 -7.15 -14.89 -12.15
C GLN A 149 -8.28 -15.39 -11.23
N PRO A 150 -9.41 -14.65 -11.12
CA PRO A 150 -10.54 -15.11 -10.34
C PRO A 150 -11.03 -16.48 -10.82
N ALA A 151 -11.44 -17.33 -9.88
CA ALA A 151 -12.16 -18.55 -10.24
C ALA A 151 -13.45 -18.18 -11.02
N PRO A 152 -13.94 -19.06 -11.90
CA PRO A 152 -15.24 -18.88 -12.53
C PRO A 152 -16.31 -18.63 -11.46
N ARG A 153 -17.28 -17.77 -11.77
CA ARG A 153 -18.47 -17.67 -10.92
C ARG A 153 -19.15 -19.04 -10.95
N ALA A 154 -19.41 -19.63 -9.78
CA ALA A 154 -20.29 -20.77 -9.72
C ALA A 154 -21.70 -20.29 -10.08
N ASP A 155 -22.37 -21.02 -10.98
CA ASP A 155 -23.77 -20.78 -11.37
C ASP A 155 -24.74 -21.00 -10.20
#